data_AF-A0A166QTG0-F1
#
_entry.id   AF-A0A166QTG0-F1
#
_cell.length_a   1.000
_cell.length_b   1.000
_cell.length_c   1.000
_cell.angle_alpha   90.00
_cell.angle_beta   90.00
_cell.angle_gamma   90.00
#
_symmetry.space_group_name_H-M   'P 1'
#
loop_
_entity.id
_entity.type
_entity.pdbx_description
1 polymer ?
#
loop_
_entity_poly.entity_id
_entity_poly.type
_entity_poly.pdbx_seq_one_letter_code
_entity_poly.pdbx_strand_id
1 'polypeptide(L)'
;MKIQNLISVYRQSLTARASEAQELECKIARLEASHKLNPSDRLLSRIGVIKHRLNTINCRHRTAACWVSSVATPVFEVLSKYLGNSYRANLIKISDSIVSLRFACINQERAKNGITGLTLRLCLNPMANAGVPDIEFGVETEIVRLNQDAGTRVQIALDSPIQQILEA
;
A
#
# COMPACT_ATOMS: atom_id res chain seq x y z
N MET A 1 7.29 7.40 14.04
CA MET A 1 6.60 6.15 13.63
C MET A 1 7.45 5.50 12.56
N LYS A 2 7.92 4.27 12.78
CA LYS A 2 8.82 3.56 11.86
C LYS A 2 8.03 2.98 10.69
N ILE A 3 8.58 3.03 9.47
CA ILE A 3 7.90 2.54 8.25
C ILE A 3 7.57 1.05 8.37
N GLN A 4 8.46 0.27 8.99
CA GLN A 4 8.26 -1.14 9.26
C GLN A 4 7.01 -1.42 10.12
N ASN A 5 6.70 -0.54 11.09
CA ASN A 5 5.51 -0.71 11.91
C ASN A 5 4.23 -0.52 11.09
N LEU A 6 4.20 0.42 10.13
CA LEU A 6 3.05 0.62 9.23
C LEU A 6 2.81 -0.62 8.38
N ILE A 7 3.87 -1.19 7.80
CA ILE A 7 3.80 -2.40 6.98
C ILE A 7 3.34 -3.59 7.83
N SER A 8 3.89 -3.74 9.04
CA SER A 8 3.52 -4.80 9.99
C SER A 8 2.04 -4.73 10.37
N VAL A 9 1.55 -3.55 10.74
CA VAL A 9 0.13 -3.34 11.08
C VAL A 9 -0.78 -3.62 9.88
N TYR A 10 -0.36 -3.21 8.68
CA TYR A 10 -1.10 -3.51 7.45
C TYR A 10 -1.17 -5.02 7.18
N ARG A 11 -0.04 -5.75 7.28
CA ARG A 11 0.02 -7.21 7.13
C ARG A 11 -0.84 -7.93 8.16
N GLN A 12 -0.77 -7.53 9.44
CA GLN A 12 -1.62 -8.09 10.49
C GLN A 12 -3.11 -7.87 10.19
N SER A 13 -3.48 -6.68 9.71
CA SER A 13 -4.86 -6.41 9.32
C SER A 13 -5.31 -7.24 8.12
N LEU A 14 -4.44 -7.50 7.14
CA LEU A 14 -4.73 -8.39 6.02
C LEU A 14 -4.99 -9.82 6.47
N THR A 15 -4.12 -10.35 7.34
CA THR A 15 -4.28 -11.70 7.90
C THR A 15 -5.56 -11.80 8.73
N ALA A 16 -5.84 -10.80 9.58
CA ALA A 16 -7.06 -10.78 10.37
C ALA A 16 -8.32 -10.72 9.49
N ARG A 17 -8.30 -9.91 8.41
CA ARG A 17 -9.41 -9.85 7.45
C ARG A 17 -9.62 -11.19 6.75
N ALA A 18 -8.55 -11.83 6.28
CA ALA A 18 -8.62 -13.12 5.60
C ALA A 18 -9.16 -14.22 6.52
N SER A 19 -8.66 -14.28 7.76
CA SER A 19 -9.14 -15.22 8.78
C SER A 19 -10.63 -15.02 9.08
N GLU A 20 -11.07 -13.78 9.27
CA GLU A 20 -12.49 -13.49 9.54
C GLU A 20 -13.37 -13.81 8.32
N ALA A 21 -12.92 -13.51 7.09
CA ALA A 21 -13.66 -13.86 5.88
C ALA A 21 -13.89 -15.37 5.80
N GLN A 22 -12.82 -16.16 5.98
CA GLN A 22 -12.88 -17.61 5.95
C GLN A 22 -13.81 -18.16 7.03
N GLU A 23 -13.77 -17.61 8.26
CA GLU A 23 -14.69 -18.01 9.32
C GLU A 23 -16.16 -17.74 8.97
N LEU A 24 -16.45 -16.57 8.40
CA LEU A 24 -17.81 -16.19 8.01
C LEU A 24 -18.31 -17.08 6.88
N GLU A 25 -17.48 -17.37 5.88
CA GLU A 25 -17.78 -18.31 4.79
C GLU A 25 -18.05 -19.72 5.31
N CYS A 26 -17.21 -20.24 6.21
CA CYS A 26 -17.45 -21.54 6.84
C CYS A 26 -18.77 -21.57 7.62
N LYS A 27 -19.10 -20.49 8.34
CA LYS A 27 -20.38 -20.36 9.07
C LYS A 27 -21.56 -20.32 8.12
N ILE A 28 -21.46 -19.60 6.99
CA ILE A 28 -22.49 -19.57 5.94
C ILE A 28 -22.69 -20.97 5.37
N ALA A 29 -21.63 -21.65 4.94
CA ALA A 29 -21.70 -22.98 4.35
C ALA A 29 -22.37 -24.01 5.29
N ARG A 30 -22.01 -23.98 6.58
CA ARG A 30 -22.64 -24.86 7.59
C ARG A 30 -24.13 -24.59 7.75
N LEU A 31 -24.52 -23.31 7.83
CA LEU A 31 -25.93 -22.93 7.98
C LEU A 31 -26.74 -23.23 6.72
N GLU A 32 -26.16 -23.03 5.54
CA GLU A 32 -26.79 -23.37 4.26
C GLU A 32 -26.98 -24.90 4.13
N ALA A 33 -26.00 -25.70 4.54
CA ALA A 33 -26.14 -27.15 4.61
C ALA A 33 -27.24 -27.58 5.60
N SER A 34 -27.29 -26.97 6.79
CA SER A 34 -28.37 -27.22 7.76
C SER A 34 -29.74 -26.82 7.24
N HIS A 35 -29.83 -25.69 6.53
CA HIS A 35 -31.08 -25.21 5.93
C HIS A 35 -31.58 -26.14 4.80
N LYS A 36 -30.67 -26.72 4.01
CA LYS A 36 -31.03 -27.72 2.98
C LYS A 36 -31.65 -28.98 3.60
N LEU A 37 -31.17 -29.39 4.78
CA LEU A 37 -31.70 -30.55 5.49
C LEU A 37 -33.00 -30.23 6.23
N ASN A 38 -33.07 -29.08 6.90
CA ASN A 38 -34.21 -28.62 7.68
C ASN A 38 -34.51 -27.15 7.36
N PRO A 39 -35.39 -26.88 6.38
CA PRO A 39 -35.75 -25.52 5.99
C PRO A 39 -36.33 -24.73 7.17
N SER A 40 -35.85 -23.51 7.38
CA SER A 40 -36.31 -22.64 8.48
C SER A 40 -36.00 -21.18 8.19
N ASP A 41 -37.01 -20.32 8.31
CA ASP A 41 -36.89 -18.87 8.13
C ASP A 41 -35.92 -18.23 9.14
N ARG A 42 -35.80 -18.83 10.33
CA ARG A 42 -34.82 -18.41 11.34
C ARG A 42 -33.38 -18.66 10.88
N LEU A 43 -33.14 -19.77 10.18
CA LEU A 43 -31.83 -20.07 9.58
C LEU A 43 -31.54 -19.14 8.40
N LEU A 44 -32.51 -18.88 7.53
CA LEU A 44 -32.37 -17.91 6.43
C LEU A 44 -32.01 -16.51 6.93
N SER A 45 -32.70 -16.03 7.97
CA SER A 45 -32.41 -14.75 8.60
C SER A 45 -30.97 -14.70 9.14
N ARG A 46 -30.52 -15.77 9.80
CA ARG A 46 -29.15 -15.86 10.34
C ARG A 46 -28.10 -15.90 9.23
N ILE A 47 -28.36 -16.62 8.13
CA ILE A 47 -27.50 -16.62 6.94
C ILE A 47 -27.40 -15.21 6.36
N GLY A 48 -28.53 -14.49 6.23
CA GLY A 48 -28.57 -13.11 5.76
C GLY A 48 -27.70 -12.16 6.59
N VAL A 49 -27.78 -12.26 7.92
CA VAL A 49 -26.93 -11.47 8.84
C VAL A 49 -25.44 -11.76 8.63
N ILE A 50 -25.06 -13.03 8.49
CA ILE A 50 -23.65 -13.41 8.32
C ILE A 50 -23.14 -13.01 6.93
N LYS A 51 -23.96 -13.12 5.88
CA LYS A 51 -23.64 -12.59 4.53
C LYS A 51 -23.47 -11.07 4.55
N HIS A 52 -24.32 -10.35 5.26
CA HIS A 52 -24.15 -8.90 5.44
C HIS A 52 -22.86 -8.55 6.19
N ARG A 53 -22.49 -9.32 7.21
CA ARG A 53 -21.20 -9.19 7.90
C ARG A 53 -20.03 -9.42 6.93
N LEU A 54 -20.08 -10.45 6.11
CA LEU A 54 -19.05 -10.70 5.10
C LEU A 54 -18.95 -9.52 4.11
N ASN A 55 -20.08 -9.00 3.64
CA ASN A 55 -20.12 -7.86 2.72
C ASN A 55 -19.52 -6.57 3.34
N THR A 56 -19.65 -6.39 4.66
CA THR A 56 -19.14 -5.22 5.40
C THR A 56 -17.76 -5.44 6.02
N ILE A 57 -17.07 -6.53 5.68
CA ILE A 57 -15.77 -6.88 6.28
C ILE A 57 -14.70 -5.81 6.05
N ASN A 58 -14.72 -5.14 4.88
CA ASN A 58 -13.81 -4.05 4.57
C ASN A 58 -14.02 -2.81 5.45
N CYS A 59 -15.25 -2.58 5.93
CA CYS A 59 -15.53 -1.47 6.86
C CYS A 59 -14.94 -1.73 8.25
N ARG A 60 -14.79 -3.01 8.64
CA ARG A 60 -14.21 -3.44 9.91
C ARG A 60 -12.69 -3.54 9.84
N HIS A 61 -12.15 -3.93 8.68
CA HIS A 61 -10.71 -3.99 8.40
C HIS A 61 -10.27 -2.87 7.46
N ARG A 62 -10.49 -1.60 7.85
CA ARG A 62 -10.20 -0.43 7.00
C ARG A 62 -8.74 -0.37 6.56
N THR A 63 -7.83 -0.76 7.45
CA THR A 63 -6.39 -0.81 7.17
C THR A 63 -6.08 -1.77 6.02
N ALA A 64 -6.65 -2.97 6.05
CA ALA A 64 -6.54 -3.95 4.96
C ALA A 64 -7.30 -3.56 3.68
N ALA A 65 -8.35 -2.73 3.81
CA ALA A 65 -9.20 -2.34 2.69
C ALA A 65 -8.48 -1.42 1.69
N CYS A 66 -7.56 -0.57 2.17
CA CYS A 66 -6.82 0.34 1.30
C CYS A 66 -5.37 0.51 1.77
N TRP A 67 -4.44 -0.13 1.07
CA TRP A 67 -3.01 0.00 1.35
C TRP A 67 -2.46 1.40 1.01
N VAL A 68 -3.10 2.11 0.09
CA VAL A 68 -2.70 3.47 -0.30
C VAL A 68 -2.85 4.45 0.86
N SER A 69 -4.00 4.44 1.55
CA SER A 69 -4.22 5.29 2.72
C SER A 69 -3.50 4.77 3.96
N SER A 70 -3.34 3.45 4.08
CA SER A 70 -2.82 2.82 5.31
C SER A 70 -1.30 2.72 5.35
N VAL A 71 -0.65 2.64 4.19
CA VAL A 71 0.81 2.48 4.09
C VAL A 71 1.42 3.53 3.17
N ALA A 72 0.97 3.62 1.91
CA ALA A 72 1.66 4.47 0.93
C ALA A 72 1.67 5.95 1.34
N THR A 73 0.51 6.49 1.72
CA THR A 73 0.39 7.90 2.13
C THR A 73 1.20 8.21 3.39
N PRO A 74 1.09 7.44 4.50
CA PRO A 74 1.93 7.68 5.68
C PRO A 74 3.44 7.53 5.41
N VAL A 75 3.85 6.56 4.60
CA VAL A 75 5.25 6.41 4.18
C VAL A 75 5.73 7.64 3.41
N PHE A 76 4.92 8.13 2.48
CA PHE A 76 5.21 9.32 1.70
C PHE A 76 5.20 10.62 2.53
N GLU A 77 4.36 10.72 3.55
CA GLU A 77 4.40 11.82 4.52
C GLU A 77 5.70 11.83 5.34
N VAL A 78 6.17 10.65 5.76
CA VAL A 78 7.47 10.53 6.46
C VAL A 78 8.59 10.95 5.51
N LEU A 79 8.63 10.41 4.30
CA LEU A 79 9.67 10.71 3.32
C LEU A 79 9.68 12.18 2.88
N SER A 80 8.51 12.79 2.70
CA SER A 80 8.40 14.22 2.36
C SER A 80 8.87 15.14 3.48
N LYS A 81 8.60 14.79 4.76
CA LYS A 81 9.16 15.52 5.91
C LYS A 81 10.68 15.42 5.97
N TYR A 82 11.24 14.25 5.69
CA TYR A 82 12.70 14.04 5.68
C TYR A 82 13.41 14.79 4.54
N LEU A 83 12.82 14.83 3.35
CA LEU A 83 13.38 15.53 2.19
C LEU A 83 13.20 17.07 2.27
N GLY A 84 12.41 17.55 3.24
CA GLY A 84 12.28 18.96 3.62
C GLY A 84 11.63 19.86 2.55
N ASN A 85 11.54 21.16 2.85
CA ASN A 85 10.99 22.23 1.97
C ASN A 85 11.68 22.37 0.59
N SER A 86 12.71 21.57 0.31
CA SER A 86 13.46 21.60 -0.96
C SER A 86 12.75 20.85 -2.09
N TYR A 87 11.75 20.03 -1.78
CA TYR A 87 11.03 19.23 -2.78
C TYR A 87 9.53 19.25 -2.55
N ARG A 88 8.76 19.49 -3.63
CA ARG A 88 7.30 19.36 -3.62
C ARG A 88 6.96 17.94 -4.05
N ALA A 89 6.31 17.20 -3.17
CA ALA A 89 5.94 15.81 -3.41
C ALA A 89 4.49 15.73 -3.91
N ASN A 90 4.27 15.09 -5.05
CA ASN A 90 2.95 14.78 -5.57
C ASN A 90 2.76 13.27 -5.60
N LEU A 91 1.70 12.81 -4.92
CA LEU A 91 1.30 11.41 -4.93
C LEU A 91 0.54 11.13 -6.23
N ILE A 92 1.06 10.17 -7.00
CA ILE A 92 0.51 9.73 -8.27
C ILE A 92 0.07 8.28 -8.09
N LYS A 93 -1.25 8.06 -8.02
CA LYS A 93 -1.81 6.72 -8.09
C LYS A 93 -1.72 6.25 -9.54
N ILE A 94 -0.89 5.25 -9.82
CA ILE A 94 -0.74 4.68 -11.17
C ILE A 94 -1.76 3.55 -11.36
N SER A 95 -1.92 2.70 -10.35
CA SER A 95 -2.91 1.62 -10.33
C SER A 95 -3.31 1.29 -8.88
N ASP A 96 -4.18 0.29 -8.71
CA ASP A 96 -4.52 -0.23 -7.38
C ASP A 96 -3.38 -0.97 -6.70
N SER A 97 -2.31 -1.33 -7.44
CA SER A 97 -1.13 -2.01 -6.91
C SER A 97 0.13 -1.16 -6.98
N ILE A 98 0.08 0.03 -7.58
CA ILE A 98 1.24 0.89 -7.78
C ILE A 98 0.90 2.34 -7.43
N VAL A 99 1.65 2.91 -6.49
CA VAL A 99 1.59 4.33 -6.15
C VAL A 99 2.98 4.91 -6.21
N SER A 100 3.13 6.05 -6.86
CA SER A 100 4.40 6.77 -6.94
C SER A 100 4.32 8.11 -6.21
N LEU A 101 5.42 8.55 -5.65
CA LEU A 101 5.61 9.88 -5.10
C LEU A 101 6.68 10.59 -5.93
N ARG A 102 6.27 11.63 -6.66
CA ARG A 102 7.18 12.44 -7.46
C ARG A 102 7.56 13.69 -6.70
N PHE A 103 8.86 13.87 -6.48
CA PHE A 103 9.46 15.06 -5.93
C PHE A 103 9.92 15.96 -7.07
N ALA A 104 9.43 17.21 -7.10
CA ALA A 104 9.98 18.26 -7.94
C ALA A 104 10.89 19.16 -7.08
N CYS A 105 12.11 19.42 -7.54
CA CYS A 105 13.02 20.31 -6.82
C CYS A 105 12.48 21.74 -6.85
N ILE A 106 12.31 22.34 -5.67
CA ILE A 106 11.86 23.74 -5.52
C ILE A 106 13.08 24.68 -5.45
N ASN A 107 14.23 24.15 -5.05
CA ASN A 107 15.44 24.94 -4.85
C ASN A 107 16.23 25.10 -6.17
N GLN A 108 16.20 26.32 -6.72
CA GLN A 108 16.84 26.67 -7.99
C GLN A 108 18.36 26.43 -8.01
N GLU A 109 19.04 26.49 -6.86
CA GLU A 109 20.49 26.19 -6.79
C GLU A 109 20.80 24.70 -6.98
N ARG A 110 19.92 23.80 -6.51
CA ARG A 110 20.04 22.36 -6.77
C ARG A 110 19.62 22.00 -8.19
N ALA A 111 18.64 22.72 -8.75
CA ALA A 111 18.26 22.58 -10.16
C ALA A 111 19.43 22.91 -11.11
N LYS A 112 20.30 23.87 -10.75
CA LYS A 112 21.53 24.18 -11.49
C LYS A 112 22.54 23.02 -11.52
N ASN A 113 22.49 22.11 -10.54
CA ASN A 113 23.34 20.90 -10.49
C ASN A 113 22.74 19.71 -11.25
N GLY A 114 21.65 19.90 -12.01
CA GLY A 114 21.11 18.88 -12.92
C GLY A 114 20.21 17.82 -12.28
N ILE A 115 19.78 18.00 -11.03
CA ILE A 115 18.75 17.15 -10.40
C ILE A 115 17.45 17.96 -10.34
N THR A 116 16.54 17.68 -11.26
CA THR A 116 15.25 18.41 -11.37
C THR A 116 14.10 17.69 -10.67
N GLY A 117 14.21 16.36 -10.48
CA GLY A 117 13.18 15.58 -9.80
C GLY A 117 13.66 14.21 -9.30
N LEU A 118 12.83 13.56 -8.50
CA LEU A 118 13.05 12.21 -7.96
C LEU A 118 11.71 11.50 -7.85
N THR A 119 11.60 10.23 -8.26
CA THR A 119 10.35 9.47 -8.15
C THR A 119 10.56 8.25 -7.25
N LEU A 120 9.82 8.17 -6.15
CA LEU A 120 9.75 6.97 -5.34
C LEU A 120 8.53 6.18 -5.76
N ARG A 121 8.62 4.85 -5.92
CA ARG A 121 7.51 3.99 -6.29
C ARG A 121 7.30 2.92 -5.24
N LEU A 122 6.09 2.82 -4.73
CA LEU A 122 5.66 1.70 -3.89
C LEU A 122 4.83 0.76 -4.74
N CYS A 123 5.20 -0.51 -4.72
CA CYS A 123 4.51 -1.58 -5.42
C CYS A 123 3.95 -2.55 -4.38
N LEU A 124 2.65 -2.80 -4.45
CA LEU A 124 2.02 -3.92 -3.77
C LEU A 124 2.21 -5.16 -4.66
N ASN A 125 3.00 -6.13 -4.22
CA ASN A 125 3.17 -7.39 -4.90
C ASN A 125 2.15 -8.42 -4.36
N PRO A 126 1.10 -8.76 -5.14
CA PRO A 126 0.06 -9.69 -4.69
C PRO A 126 0.52 -11.16 -4.67
N MET A 127 1.68 -11.49 -5.23
CA MET A 127 2.16 -12.86 -5.45
C MET A 127 3.22 -13.32 -4.43
N ALA A 128 3.36 -12.62 -3.29
CA ALA A 128 4.32 -13.05 -2.29
C ALA A 128 3.95 -14.41 -1.67
N ASN A 129 4.98 -15.19 -1.30
CA ASN A 129 5.02 -16.63 -1.01
C ASN A 129 4.00 -17.20 0.02
N ALA A 130 3.03 -16.43 0.51
CA ALA A 130 2.07 -16.86 1.53
C ALA A 130 0.63 -16.33 1.33
N GLY A 131 0.27 -15.79 0.16
CA GLY A 131 -1.06 -15.22 -0.07
C GLY A 131 -1.36 -13.92 0.70
N VAL A 132 -0.35 -13.36 1.36
CA VAL A 132 -0.36 -12.01 1.94
C VAL A 132 0.42 -11.13 0.96
N PRO A 133 -0.17 -10.06 0.41
CA PRO A 133 0.54 -9.16 -0.50
C PRO A 133 1.73 -8.53 0.22
N ASP A 134 2.88 -8.55 -0.44
CA ASP A 134 4.09 -7.89 0.04
C ASP A 134 4.19 -6.47 -0.52
N ILE A 135 4.93 -5.60 0.15
CA ILE A 135 5.15 -4.22 -0.28
C ILE A 135 6.61 -4.11 -0.69
N GLU A 136 6.82 -4.00 -1.99
CA GLU A 136 8.12 -3.76 -2.57
C GLU A 136 8.36 -2.26 -2.74
N PHE A 137 9.52 -1.83 -2.28
CA PHE A 137 9.99 -0.46 -2.42
C PHE A 137 10.86 -0.36 -3.66
N GLY A 138 10.36 0.34 -4.68
CA GLY A 138 11.13 0.72 -5.85
C GLY A 138 11.53 2.19 -5.76
N VAL A 139 12.78 2.51 -6.06
CA VAL A 139 13.20 3.91 -6.20
C VAL A 139 13.61 4.13 -7.65
N GLU A 140 12.90 5.05 -8.32
CA GLU A 140 13.21 5.47 -9.69
C GLU A 140 13.66 6.94 -9.67
N THR A 141 14.96 7.16 -9.60
CA THR A 141 15.54 8.49 -9.76
C THR A 141 15.45 8.96 -11.21
N GLU A 142 14.79 10.09 -11.44
CA GLU A 142 14.78 10.77 -12.74
C GLU A 142 15.78 11.94 -12.69
N ILE A 143 17.03 11.68 -13.09
CA ILE A 143 18.03 12.75 -13.24
C ILE A 143 17.83 13.40 -14.61
N VAL A 144 17.12 14.52 -14.69
CA VAL A 144 17.15 15.35 -15.90
C VAL A 144 18.30 16.34 -15.78
N ARG A 145 19.47 15.99 -16.32
CA ARG A 145 20.56 16.94 -16.48
C ARG A 145 20.14 17.98 -17.51
N LEU A 146 20.02 19.24 -17.08
CA LEU A 146 19.86 20.35 -18.00
C LEU A 146 21.13 20.40 -18.87
N ASN A 147 20.97 20.11 -20.17
CA ASN A 147 21.93 20.23 -21.28
C ASN A 147 22.52 18.96 -21.92
N GLN A 148 22.05 17.75 -21.64
CA GLN A 148 22.37 16.61 -22.51
C GLN A 148 21.15 15.73 -22.74
N ASP A 149 21.11 15.16 -23.94
CA ASP A 149 19.97 14.53 -24.61
C ASP A 149 19.09 13.60 -23.77
N ALA A 150 17.86 13.51 -24.25
CA ALA A 150 16.76 12.72 -23.73
C ALA A 150 17.14 11.36 -23.11
N GLY A 151 16.59 11.10 -21.92
CA GLY A 151 16.14 9.75 -21.58
C GLY A 151 17.15 8.80 -20.92
N THR A 152 18.14 9.29 -20.17
CA THR A 152 18.96 8.38 -19.35
C THR A 152 18.29 8.08 -18.01
N ARG A 153 17.70 6.88 -17.86
CA ARG A 153 17.35 6.31 -16.55
C ARG A 153 18.65 5.99 -15.81
N VAL A 154 19.00 6.78 -14.80
CA VAL A 154 20.11 6.47 -13.91
C VAL A 154 19.52 5.82 -12.66
N GLN A 155 19.74 4.51 -12.49
CA GLN A 155 19.64 3.88 -11.18
C GLN A 155 20.80 4.42 -10.33
N ILE A 156 20.54 5.44 -9.53
CA ILE A 156 21.47 5.80 -8.46
C ILE A 156 21.23 4.77 -7.37
N ALA A 157 22.26 3.98 -7.05
CA ALA A 157 22.27 3.18 -5.84
C ALA A 157 21.93 4.11 -4.69
N LEU A 158 20.87 3.79 -3.94
CA LEU A 158 20.39 4.59 -2.82
C LEU A 158 21.57 4.93 -1.93
N ASP A 159 22.04 6.17 -2.00
CA ASP A 159 22.95 6.65 -0.98
C ASP A 159 22.23 6.46 0.35
N SER A 160 23.01 5.96 1.30
CA SER A 160 22.68 5.37 2.60
C SER A 160 21.46 5.89 3.39
N PRO A 161 21.04 7.18 3.36
CA PRO A 161 19.97 7.67 4.24
C PRO A 161 18.56 7.12 3.96
N ILE A 162 18.19 6.92 2.70
CA ILE A 162 16.82 6.43 2.37
C ILE A 162 16.70 4.95 2.71
N GLN A 163 17.75 4.15 2.45
CA GLN A 163 17.84 2.77 2.88
C GLN A 163 17.77 2.66 4.41
N GLN A 164 18.52 3.49 5.14
CA GLN A 164 18.44 3.53 6.60
C GLN A 164 17.04 3.90 7.12
N ILE A 165 16.29 4.76 6.43
CA ILE A 165 14.90 5.10 6.82
C ILE A 165 13.91 3.97 6.51
N LEU A 166 14.16 3.20 5.44
CA LEU A 166 13.38 2.01 5.11
C LEU A 166 13.70 0.83 6.05
N GLU A 167 14.93 0.75 6.55
CA GLU A 167 15.45 -0.27 7.46
C GLU A 167 15.25 0.05 8.96
N ALA A 168 14.96 1.31 9.32
CA ALA A 168 14.77 1.78 10.70
C ALA A 168 13.32 1.70 11.21
#